data_AF-A0A8T0BFB6-F1
#
_entry.id   AF-A0A8T0BFB6-F1
#
_cell.length_a   1.000
_cell.length_b   1.000
_cell.length_c   1.000
_cell.angle_alpha   90.00
_cell.angle_beta   90.00
_cell.angle_gamma   90.00
#
_symmetry.space_group_name_H-M   'P 1'
#
loop_
_entity.id
_entity.type
_entity.pdbx_description
1 polymer ?
#
loop_
_entity_poly.entity_id
_entity_poly.type
_entity_poly.pdbx_seq_one_letter_code
_entity_poly.pdbx_strand_id
1 'polypeptide(L)'
;MPGSNSKHWVLLAAGSKDWKNYVDQANVCHAYQIVHRNGIPEKQIVVMMYDDIAYNKKNPFPGNIINVPHGPNVYPGVPKDYTGEEVSAKNFLAALRGDSTAGKKVIRRIRNSRGTRRRRNTVDDMASNRKQWFLLAAGSKDWVNYRHQADVCHAYQVLHQNGIPDEQIVVMMYDDIAYNHENPFPGNIINVPKGPDVYSGVPKDYTGEHVSAANFLAVLRGDSQAIRKSGRKKVIKSRANDSIFIYLSDHGGHGIFHFPNSTLYAHELIDTVKEMSRKGQFSEMVIYMEACHAGSMLDELPRFSKVYAVAACTPDESSYACFHDKRRNAFLADVFTAYWLHHTKSKKLMISTFDDQFKYMKRKVQENGTELGVSQTPCHYGNAAILHLPLSELLGCSSERVRREYKSQSRNFEVNDAVESANVPLLIQENRIRNEQNIRRRADLQRKQNELKRKQKIMDKAMQKIAQRCTADGGSQALSERCEATRLYELKVVAERFRTTIFNWDEEAFVVTRSHLQVLVNLCECGLEVQSITAAIDYVGQRIRF
;
A
#
# COMPACT_ATOMS: atom_id res chain seq x y z
N MET A 1 29.19 0.08 23.10
CA MET A 1 29.85 1.41 22.95
C MET A 1 30.20 1.60 21.48
N PRO A 2 30.04 2.76 20.83
CA PRO A 2 29.47 4.03 21.30
C PRO A 2 28.01 4.23 20.86
N GLY A 3 27.25 4.97 21.67
CA GLY A 3 25.81 5.18 21.52
C GLY A 3 25.43 6.00 20.29
N SER A 4 24.29 5.60 19.70
CA SER A 4 23.48 6.45 18.82
C SER A 4 23.23 7.79 19.53
N ASN A 5 23.97 8.81 19.15
CA ASN A 5 23.86 10.15 19.73
C ASN A 5 22.70 10.91 19.04
N SER A 6 21.54 10.27 18.89
CA SER A 6 20.33 10.92 18.42
C SER A 6 19.84 11.87 19.52
N LYS A 7 20.17 13.16 19.37
CA LYS A 7 19.69 14.20 20.27
C LYS A 7 18.21 14.44 19.99
N HIS A 8 17.33 13.85 20.80
CA HIS A 8 15.89 14.10 20.74
C HIS A 8 15.59 15.47 21.35
N TRP A 9 14.99 16.36 20.57
CA TRP A 9 14.57 17.68 21.04
C TRP A 9 13.06 17.72 21.23
N VAL A 10 12.61 18.41 22.26
CA VAL A 10 11.19 18.63 22.54
C VAL A 10 10.95 20.13 22.66
N LEU A 11 9.86 20.62 22.07
CA LEU A 11 9.38 21.99 22.26
C LEU A 11 7.95 21.91 22.79
N LEU A 12 7.72 22.51 23.95
CA LEU A 12 6.41 22.59 24.61
C LEU A 12 5.95 24.05 24.60
N ALA A 13 4.70 24.30 24.23
CA ALA A 13 4.19 25.67 24.12
C ALA A 13 2.74 25.79 24.62
N ALA A 14 2.48 26.81 25.45
CA ALA A 14 1.16 27.26 25.85
C ALA A 14 0.95 28.71 25.40
N GLY A 15 0.15 28.91 24.35
CA GLY A 15 -0.04 30.21 23.69
C GLY A 15 -1.08 31.12 24.33
N SER A 16 -1.83 30.63 25.32
CA SER A 16 -2.86 31.37 26.04
C SER A 16 -2.30 31.96 27.34
N LYS A 17 -2.82 33.13 27.74
CA LYS A 17 -2.43 33.86 28.94
C LYS A 17 -3.61 34.06 29.88
N ASP A 18 -3.35 34.56 31.08
CA ASP A 18 -4.29 34.86 32.15
C ASP A 18 -4.84 33.64 32.88
N TRP A 19 -5.28 33.86 34.12
CA TRP A 19 -5.85 32.86 35.03
C TRP A 19 -6.97 32.00 34.42
N LYS A 20 -7.74 32.54 33.47
CA LYS A 20 -8.82 31.80 32.79
C LYS A 20 -8.30 30.61 31.98
N ASN A 21 -7.03 30.64 31.58
CA ASN A 21 -6.38 29.61 30.78
C ASN A 21 -5.37 28.79 31.60
N TYR A 22 -5.61 28.67 32.91
CA TYR A 22 -4.81 27.87 33.85
C TYR A 22 -4.44 26.48 33.30
N VAL A 23 -5.42 25.81 32.67
CA VAL A 23 -5.27 24.45 32.13
C VAL A 23 -4.15 24.34 31.12
N ASP A 24 -3.96 25.33 30.25
CA ASP A 24 -2.96 25.25 29.18
C ASP A 24 -1.54 25.33 29.74
N GLN A 25 -1.34 26.22 30.72
CA GLN A 25 -0.07 26.35 31.44
C GLN A 25 0.19 25.09 32.30
N ALA A 26 -0.84 24.55 32.96
CA ALA A 26 -0.74 23.30 33.72
C ALA A 26 -0.40 22.09 32.84
N ASN A 27 -0.98 22.00 31.64
CA ASN A 27 -0.72 20.94 30.67
C ASN A 27 0.74 20.97 30.20
N VAL A 28 1.28 22.17 29.89
CA VAL A 28 2.68 22.31 29.47
C VAL A 28 3.65 22.00 30.61
N CYS A 29 3.38 22.47 31.83
CA CYS A 29 4.17 22.11 33.01
C CYS A 29 4.15 20.60 33.23
N HIS A 30 2.99 19.94 33.15
CA HIS A 30 2.89 18.50 33.32
C HIS A 30 3.61 17.73 32.21
N ALA A 31 3.46 18.15 30.95
CA ALA A 31 4.18 17.59 29.82
C ALA A 31 5.70 17.70 29.99
N TYR A 32 6.18 18.84 30.52
CA TYR A 32 7.60 19.00 30.87
C TYR A 32 8.05 17.96 31.89
N GLN A 33 7.31 17.76 32.99
CA GLN A 33 7.65 16.76 34.01
C GLN A 33 7.72 15.35 33.43
N ILE A 34 6.80 15.00 32.53
CA ILE A 34 6.79 13.69 31.85
C ILE A 34 8.02 13.55 30.95
N VAL A 35 8.29 14.54 30.09
CA VAL A 35 9.41 14.51 29.14
C VAL A 35 10.75 14.45 29.86
N HIS A 36 10.92 15.25 30.92
CA HIS A 36 12.13 15.27 31.73
C HIS A 36 12.33 13.95 32.49
N ARG A 37 11.27 13.39 33.10
CA ARG A 37 11.31 12.09 33.79
C ARG A 37 11.66 10.93 32.85
N ASN A 38 11.28 11.02 31.58
CA ASN A 38 11.62 10.04 30.54
C ASN A 38 13.05 10.22 29.96
N GLY A 39 13.89 11.03 30.59
CA GLY A 39 15.33 11.09 30.31
C GLY A 39 15.73 12.03 29.18
N ILE A 40 14.84 12.91 28.71
CA ILE A 40 15.22 14.00 27.80
C ILE A 40 15.92 15.10 28.61
N PRO A 41 17.20 15.40 28.33
CA PRO A 41 17.94 16.42 29.09
C PRO A 41 17.27 17.80 28.97
N GLU A 42 17.24 18.57 30.05
CA GLU A 42 16.65 19.94 30.07
C GLU A 42 17.20 20.82 28.93
N LYS A 43 18.50 20.73 28.62
CA LYS A 43 19.13 21.45 27.50
C LYS A 43 18.55 21.14 26.12
N GLN A 44 17.74 20.08 25.98
CA GLN A 44 17.05 19.64 24.76
C GLN A 44 15.54 19.89 24.79
N ILE A 45 15.01 20.47 25.87
CA ILE A 45 13.59 20.81 26.02
C ILE A 45 13.45 22.33 25.94
N VAL A 46 12.68 22.84 24.99
CA VAL A 46 12.35 24.27 24.88
C VAL A 46 10.93 24.47 25.43
N VAL A 47 10.75 25.37 26.40
CA VAL A 47 9.43 25.67 26.97
C VAL A 47 9.03 27.11 26.70
N MET A 48 7.87 27.28 26.04
CA MET A 48 7.26 28.58 25.75
C MET A 48 5.94 28.70 26.52
N MET A 49 5.89 29.52 27.56
CA MET A 49 4.72 29.60 28.44
C MET A 49 4.66 30.97 29.11
N TYR A 50 3.47 31.52 29.37
CA TYR A 50 3.34 32.90 29.86
C TYR A 50 3.88 33.11 31.29
N ASP A 51 4.01 32.02 32.05
CA ASP A 51 4.53 32.00 33.43
C ASP A 51 3.76 32.89 34.42
N ASP A 52 2.50 33.16 34.12
CA ASP A 52 1.64 34.13 34.80
C ASP A 52 0.64 33.49 35.77
N ILE A 53 0.68 32.16 35.91
CA ILE A 53 -0.23 31.37 36.73
C ILE A 53 0.32 31.08 38.12
N ALA A 54 1.59 30.66 38.22
CA ALA A 54 2.16 30.18 39.48
C ALA A 54 2.07 31.23 40.60
N TYR A 55 2.28 32.50 40.27
CA TYR A 55 2.23 33.62 41.22
C TYR A 55 1.08 34.59 40.94
N ASN A 56 0.04 34.13 40.25
CA ASN A 56 -1.16 34.94 40.02
C ASN A 56 -1.84 35.29 41.35
N LYS A 57 -2.38 36.51 41.49
CA LYS A 57 -3.16 36.91 42.68
C LYS A 57 -4.39 36.03 42.93
N LYS A 58 -4.91 35.37 41.89
CA LYS A 58 -6.02 34.43 41.99
C LYS A 58 -5.60 33.01 42.39
N ASN A 59 -4.29 32.72 42.43
CA ASN A 59 -3.79 31.42 42.85
C ASN A 59 -3.72 31.38 44.38
N PRO A 60 -4.55 30.57 45.05
CA PRO A 60 -4.50 30.44 46.51
C PRO A 60 -3.22 29.74 47.01
N PHE A 61 -2.43 29.14 46.11
CA PHE A 61 -1.18 28.45 46.42
C PHE A 61 -0.01 29.00 45.56
N PRO A 62 0.61 30.13 45.95
CA PRO A 62 1.71 30.73 45.20
C PRO A 62 2.86 29.76 44.94
N GLY A 63 3.36 29.74 43.70
CA GLY A 63 4.38 28.80 43.23
C GLY A 63 3.85 27.39 42.93
N ASN A 64 2.54 27.17 43.00
CA ASN A 64 1.92 25.87 42.75
C ASN A 64 1.03 25.89 41.50
N ILE A 65 1.28 24.94 40.60
CA ILE A 65 0.38 24.60 39.48
C ILE A 65 0.14 23.10 39.54
N ILE A 66 -1.12 22.67 39.59
CA ILE A 66 -1.53 21.26 39.52
C ILE A 66 -2.26 21.01 38.20
N ASN A 67 -2.05 19.86 37.59
CA ASN A 67 -2.75 19.52 36.33
C ASN A 67 -3.99 18.62 36.54
N VAL A 68 -4.09 18.00 37.71
CA VAL A 68 -5.24 17.18 38.13
C VAL A 68 -5.64 17.54 39.56
N PRO A 69 -6.93 17.43 39.94
CA PRO A 69 -7.37 17.66 41.32
C PRO A 69 -6.57 16.82 42.32
N HIS A 70 -6.08 17.44 43.40
CA HIS A 70 -5.23 16.82 44.41
C HIS A 70 -3.90 16.23 43.87
N GLY A 71 -3.50 16.61 42.65
CA GLY A 71 -2.25 16.17 42.03
C GLY A 71 -1.00 16.87 42.58
N PRO A 72 0.20 16.40 42.18
CA PRO A 72 1.45 17.04 42.55
C PRO A 72 1.61 18.41 41.87
N ASN A 73 2.41 19.29 42.48
CA ASN A 73 2.83 20.54 41.86
C ASN A 73 3.74 20.25 40.64
N VAL A 74 3.29 20.61 39.44
CA VAL A 74 4.00 20.38 38.18
C VAL A 74 4.87 21.57 37.74
N TYR A 75 4.81 22.69 38.44
CA TYR A 75 5.55 23.91 38.10
C TYR A 75 7.05 23.93 38.44
N PRO A 76 7.53 23.33 39.55
CA PRO A 76 8.94 23.38 39.93
C PRO A 76 9.86 22.79 38.86
N GLY A 77 10.95 23.51 38.57
CA GLY A 77 11.97 23.06 37.61
C GLY A 77 11.60 23.20 36.14
N VAL A 78 10.40 23.72 35.80
CA VAL A 78 10.03 24.01 34.41
C VAL A 78 10.86 25.21 33.88
N PRO A 79 11.59 25.09 32.76
CA PRO A 79 12.34 26.18 32.15
C PRO A 79 11.45 27.33 31.66
N LYS A 80 11.98 28.54 31.70
CA LYS A 80 11.32 29.77 31.22
C LYS A 80 12.03 30.27 29.98
N ASP A 81 12.08 29.46 28.92
CA ASP A 81 12.86 29.78 27.73
C ASP A 81 12.23 30.94 26.94
N TYR A 82 10.89 31.00 26.93
CA TYR A 82 10.11 32.11 26.37
C TYR A 82 8.91 32.38 27.27
N THR A 83 8.75 33.63 27.73
CA THR A 83 7.64 34.05 28.59
C THR A 83 6.99 35.36 28.12
N GLY A 84 5.77 35.65 28.59
CA GLY A 84 5.05 36.86 28.20
C GLY A 84 4.90 37.03 26.68
N GLU A 85 5.21 38.23 26.17
CA GLU A 85 5.14 38.55 24.73
C GLU A 85 6.10 37.74 23.86
N GLU A 86 7.09 37.08 24.47
CA GLU A 86 8.00 36.19 23.75
C GLU A 86 7.32 34.90 23.29
N VAL A 87 6.19 34.54 23.90
CA VAL A 87 5.33 33.44 23.46
C VAL A 87 4.53 33.88 22.24
N SER A 88 5.22 33.92 21.10
CA SER A 88 4.67 34.37 19.81
C SER A 88 4.94 33.35 18.70
N ALA A 89 4.09 33.37 17.66
CA ALA A 89 4.27 32.51 16.49
C ALA A 89 5.65 32.71 15.82
N LYS A 90 6.15 33.95 15.80
CA LYS A 90 7.49 34.28 15.28
C LYS A 90 8.59 33.53 16.04
N ASN A 91 8.57 33.62 17.37
CA ASN A 91 9.57 32.98 18.22
C ASN A 91 9.42 31.46 18.24
N PHE A 92 8.20 30.94 18.17
CA PHE A 92 7.94 29.51 18.04
C PHE A 92 8.60 28.94 16.78
N LEU A 93 8.39 29.61 15.63
CA LEU A 93 9.02 29.20 14.37
C LEU A 93 10.55 29.36 14.40
N ALA A 94 11.07 30.42 15.03
CA ALA A 94 12.52 30.60 15.21
C ALA A 94 13.14 29.49 16.07
N ALA A 95 12.50 29.15 17.19
CA ALA A 95 12.90 28.06 18.09
C ALA A 95 12.90 26.70 17.36
N LEU A 96 11.88 26.44 16.55
CA LEU A 96 11.75 25.22 15.76
C LEU A 96 12.81 25.14 14.64
N ARG A 97 13.16 26.28 14.03
CA ARG A 97 14.14 26.36 12.93
C ARG A 97 15.59 26.32 13.40
N GLY A 98 15.85 26.51 14.70
CA GLY A 98 17.21 26.61 15.23
C GLY A 98 17.84 27.98 15.00
N ASP A 99 17.03 29.03 14.86
CA ASP A 99 17.50 30.40 14.63
C ASP A 99 17.86 31.08 15.96
N SER A 100 19.15 31.13 16.29
CA SER A 100 19.67 31.63 17.56
C SER A 100 19.97 33.14 17.58
N THR A 101 19.55 33.89 16.56
CA THR A 101 19.90 35.31 16.37
C THR A 101 19.49 36.23 17.52
N ALA A 102 18.55 35.80 18.36
CA ALA A 102 18.09 36.54 19.55
C ALA A 102 18.64 36.01 20.89
N GLY A 103 19.62 35.09 20.88
CA GLY A 103 20.20 34.53 22.11
C GLY A 103 19.26 33.62 22.92
N LYS A 104 18.12 33.22 22.35
CA LYS A 104 17.14 32.32 22.98
C LYS A 104 17.44 30.85 22.69
N LYS A 105 16.89 29.96 23.52
CA LYS A 105 17.08 28.51 23.37
C LYS A 105 16.28 27.98 22.18
N VAL A 106 16.98 27.36 21.25
CA VAL A 106 16.39 26.84 20.01
C VAL A 106 16.80 25.39 19.78
N ILE A 107 16.01 24.68 18.96
CA ILE A 107 16.32 23.31 18.58
C ILE A 107 17.61 23.28 17.75
N ARG A 108 18.65 22.58 18.23
CA ARG A 108 19.91 22.45 17.49
C ARG A 108 19.84 21.29 16.49
N ARG A 109 19.92 21.62 15.19
CA ARG A 109 20.09 20.64 14.11
C ARG A 109 21.50 20.01 14.16
N ILE A 110 21.58 18.72 13.82
CA ILE A 110 22.86 18.04 13.58
C ILE A 110 23.41 18.57 12.25
N ARG A 111 24.45 19.42 12.29
CA ARG A 111 25.21 19.80 11.09
C ARG A 111 26.27 18.75 10.82
N ASN A 112 26.14 17.99 9.73
CA ASN A 112 27.28 17.25 9.18
C ASN A 112 28.26 18.27 8.59
N SER A 113 29.39 18.46 9.25
CA SER A 113 30.47 19.32 8.81
C SER A 113 31.33 18.62 7.76
N ARG A 114 31.36 19.15 6.53
CA ARG A 114 32.56 19.24 5.68
C ARG A 114 32.30 20.08 4.41
N GLY A 115 33.13 21.11 4.23
CA GLY A 115 33.64 21.50 2.91
C GLY A 115 32.93 22.64 2.18
N THR A 116 33.40 23.87 2.42
CA THR A 116 33.16 25.11 1.68
C THR A 116 33.56 25.06 0.19
N ARG A 117 32.69 25.56 -0.70
CA ARG A 117 33.04 26.66 -1.63
C ARG A 117 31.79 27.36 -2.18
N ARG A 118 31.78 28.69 -2.06
CA ARG A 118 30.75 29.65 -2.47
C ARG A 118 30.31 29.45 -3.94
N ARG A 119 29.04 29.10 -4.14
CA ARG A 119 28.19 29.65 -5.19
C ARG A 119 26.88 30.07 -4.52
N ARG A 120 26.34 31.21 -4.95
CA ARG A 120 25.06 31.75 -4.49
C ARG A 120 23.98 30.70 -4.74
N ASN A 121 23.64 29.93 -3.71
CA ASN A 121 22.40 29.16 -3.70
C ASN A 121 21.48 29.91 -2.73
N THR A 122 20.47 30.53 -3.32
CA THR A 122 19.32 31.09 -2.63
C THR A 122 18.74 30.02 -1.72
N VAL A 123 18.40 30.43 -0.49
CA VAL A 123 17.78 29.58 0.53
C VAL A 123 16.38 29.08 0.09
N ASP A 124 15.86 29.59 -1.04
CA ASP A 124 14.66 29.10 -1.72
C ASP A 124 14.83 27.74 -2.43
N ASP A 125 16.06 27.30 -2.74
CA ASP A 125 16.26 26.05 -3.51
C ASP A 125 16.16 24.76 -2.67
N MET A 126 16.19 24.83 -1.33
CA MET A 126 15.98 23.65 -0.46
C MET A 126 14.51 23.44 -0.05
N ALA A 127 13.63 24.38 -0.41
CA ALA A 127 12.18 24.23 -0.34
C ALA A 127 11.55 23.76 -1.67
N SER A 128 12.37 23.59 -2.72
CA SER A 128 12.02 22.93 -3.99
C SER A 128 12.78 21.59 -4.07
N ASN A 129 12.23 20.40 -4.31
CA ASN A 129 10.89 19.91 -4.56
C ASN A 129 10.84 18.54 -3.88
N ARG A 130 10.01 18.34 -2.86
CA ARG A 130 9.65 17.00 -2.40
C ARG A 130 9.12 16.21 -3.59
N LYS A 131 9.75 15.09 -3.95
CA LYS A 131 9.28 14.27 -5.07
C LYS A 131 8.25 13.25 -4.59
N GLN A 132 7.33 12.93 -5.50
CA GLN A 132 6.31 11.90 -5.32
C GLN A 132 6.60 10.82 -6.34
N TRP A 133 7.12 9.69 -5.90
CA TRP A 133 7.45 8.55 -6.75
C TRP A 133 6.29 7.58 -6.82
N PHE A 134 6.07 6.99 -7.99
CA PHE A 134 5.01 6.03 -8.22
C PHE A 134 5.54 4.75 -8.83
N LEU A 135 5.06 3.62 -8.32
CA LEU A 135 5.30 2.30 -8.88
C LEU A 135 3.95 1.65 -9.14
N LEU A 136 3.58 1.55 -10.43
CA LEU A 136 2.33 0.94 -10.87
C LEU A 136 2.64 -0.41 -11.50
N ALA A 137 1.97 -1.48 -11.04
CA ALA A 137 2.25 -2.83 -11.52
C ALA A 137 0.97 -3.64 -11.75
N ALA A 138 0.81 -4.12 -12.98
CA ALA A 138 -0.20 -5.11 -13.35
C ALA A 138 0.47 -6.49 -13.35
N GLY A 139 0.00 -7.39 -12.50
CA GLY A 139 0.63 -8.70 -12.27
C GLY A 139 0.29 -9.78 -13.30
N SER A 140 -0.64 -9.53 -14.22
CA SER A 140 -1.06 -10.54 -15.21
C SER A 140 -0.98 -10.08 -16.65
N LYS A 141 -1.15 -11.08 -17.50
CA LYS A 141 -1.16 -11.05 -18.96
C LYS A 141 -2.41 -11.75 -19.50
N ASP A 142 -2.52 -11.78 -20.81
CA ASP A 142 -3.59 -12.36 -21.60
C ASP A 142 -4.91 -11.60 -21.52
N TRP A 143 -5.70 -11.74 -22.60
CA TRP A 143 -6.96 -11.01 -22.79
C TRP A 143 -7.97 -11.21 -21.66
N VAL A 144 -7.99 -12.39 -21.04
CA VAL A 144 -8.90 -12.70 -19.92
C VAL A 144 -8.65 -11.81 -18.69
N ASN A 145 -7.46 -11.22 -18.58
CA ASN A 145 -7.03 -10.35 -17.50
C ASN A 145 -6.91 -8.87 -17.92
N TYR A 146 -7.59 -8.47 -19.00
CA TYR A 146 -7.67 -7.09 -19.50
C TYR A 146 -7.70 -6.02 -18.40
N ARG A 147 -8.58 -6.23 -17.41
CA ARG A 147 -8.86 -5.30 -16.31
C ARG A 147 -7.61 -4.84 -15.54
N HIS A 148 -6.66 -5.72 -15.24
CA HIS A 148 -5.52 -5.35 -14.39
C HIS A 148 -4.56 -4.37 -15.10
N GLN A 149 -4.38 -4.52 -16.41
CA GLN A 149 -3.60 -3.56 -17.20
C GLN A 149 -4.42 -2.27 -17.47
N ALA A 150 -5.73 -2.38 -17.66
CA ALA A 150 -6.61 -1.21 -17.77
C ALA A 150 -6.63 -0.36 -16.50
N ASP A 151 -6.63 -1.01 -15.34
CA ASP A 151 -6.53 -0.42 -14.00
C ASP A 151 -5.22 0.38 -13.84
N VAL A 152 -4.08 -0.24 -14.15
CA VAL A 152 -2.76 0.42 -14.11
C VAL A 152 -2.67 1.58 -15.11
N CYS A 153 -3.20 1.40 -16.32
CA CYS A 153 -3.28 2.46 -17.31
C CYS A 153 -4.12 3.65 -16.79
N HIS A 154 -5.29 3.40 -16.19
CA HIS A 154 -6.13 4.46 -15.65
C HIS A 154 -5.50 5.14 -14.43
N ALA A 155 -4.83 4.39 -13.55
CA ALA A 155 -4.04 4.95 -12.46
C ALA A 155 -2.94 5.88 -13.00
N TYR A 156 -2.21 5.48 -14.04
CA TYR A 156 -1.23 6.34 -14.71
C TYR A 156 -1.87 7.64 -15.23
N GLN A 157 -3.00 7.55 -15.96
CA GLN A 157 -3.67 8.74 -16.48
C GLN A 157 -4.04 9.71 -15.36
N VAL A 158 -4.56 9.20 -14.25
CA VAL A 158 -4.94 10.03 -13.09
C VAL A 158 -3.73 10.77 -12.52
N LEU A 159 -2.60 10.09 -12.37
CA LEU A 159 -1.37 10.67 -11.83
C LEU A 159 -0.74 11.69 -12.79
N HIS A 160 -0.62 11.34 -14.06
CA HIS A 160 -0.08 12.22 -15.10
C HIS A 160 -0.92 13.51 -15.21
N GLN A 161 -2.25 13.39 -15.21
CA GLN A 161 -3.16 14.54 -15.25
C GLN A 161 -3.22 15.34 -13.93
N ASN A 162 -2.77 14.74 -12.82
CA ASN A 162 -2.52 15.44 -11.55
C ASN A 162 -1.15 16.14 -11.51
N GLY A 163 -0.40 16.14 -12.61
CA GLY A 163 0.87 16.86 -12.75
C GLY A 163 2.08 16.10 -12.23
N ILE A 164 1.98 14.78 -12.02
CA ILE A 164 3.13 13.95 -11.70
C ILE A 164 3.94 13.72 -12.99
N PRO A 165 5.24 14.06 -12.99
CA PRO A 165 6.07 13.87 -14.19
C PRO A 165 6.44 12.40 -14.40
N ASP A 166 6.55 11.97 -15.66
CA ASP A 166 6.80 10.57 -16.04
C ASP A 166 8.16 10.05 -15.53
N GLU A 167 9.13 10.93 -15.26
CA GLU A 167 10.41 10.53 -14.64
C GLU A 167 10.25 10.03 -13.21
N GLN A 168 9.11 10.33 -12.58
CA GLN A 168 8.75 9.88 -11.23
C GLN A 168 7.75 8.72 -11.22
N ILE A 169 7.26 8.27 -12.39
CA ILE A 169 6.35 7.14 -12.51
C ILE A 169 7.09 5.98 -13.18
N VAL A 170 7.09 4.83 -12.51
CA VAL A 170 7.54 3.56 -13.08
C VAL A 170 6.32 2.68 -13.34
N VAL A 171 6.13 2.25 -14.58
CA VAL A 171 5.02 1.36 -14.97
C VAL A 171 5.54 -0.03 -15.34
N MET A 172 4.95 -1.04 -14.72
CA MET A 172 5.16 -2.45 -15.01
C MET A 172 3.83 -3.07 -15.47
N MET A 173 3.71 -3.42 -16.75
CA MET A 173 2.53 -4.11 -17.27
C MET A 173 2.93 -4.94 -18.48
N TYR A 174 2.33 -6.11 -18.67
CA TYR A 174 2.82 -7.04 -19.67
C TYR A 174 2.73 -6.50 -21.11
N ASP A 175 1.77 -5.60 -21.37
CA ASP A 175 1.59 -4.81 -22.60
C ASP A 175 1.08 -5.62 -23.82
N ASP A 176 0.24 -6.63 -23.55
CA ASP A 176 -0.33 -7.54 -24.55
C ASP A 176 -1.85 -7.35 -24.77
N ILE A 177 -2.41 -6.24 -24.28
CA ILE A 177 -3.85 -5.95 -24.36
C ILE A 177 -4.20 -5.04 -25.53
N ALA A 178 -3.51 -3.90 -25.69
CA ALA A 178 -3.91 -2.87 -26.65
C ALA A 178 -3.93 -3.38 -28.10
N TYR A 179 -2.96 -4.20 -28.49
CA TYR A 179 -2.86 -4.81 -29.82
C TYR A 179 -3.15 -6.31 -29.81
N ASN A 180 -3.84 -6.81 -28.79
CA ASN A 180 -4.29 -8.20 -28.76
C ASN A 180 -5.19 -8.50 -29.97
N HIS A 181 -5.07 -9.68 -30.56
CA HIS A 181 -5.94 -10.12 -31.65
C HIS A 181 -7.42 -10.22 -31.25
N GLU A 182 -7.71 -10.39 -29.95
CA GLU A 182 -9.07 -10.34 -29.40
C GLU A 182 -9.60 -8.92 -29.21
N ASN A 183 -8.76 -7.88 -29.33
CA ASN A 183 -9.18 -6.50 -29.15
C ASN A 183 -9.91 -5.96 -30.39
N PRO A 184 -11.23 -5.69 -30.33
CA PRO A 184 -11.95 -5.11 -31.46
C PRO A 184 -11.56 -3.65 -31.74
N PHE A 185 -10.76 -3.02 -30.87
CA PHE A 185 -10.26 -1.66 -31.03
C PHE A 185 -8.73 -1.62 -30.82
N PRO A 186 -7.94 -2.01 -31.83
CA PRO A 186 -6.48 -2.03 -31.72
C PRO A 186 -5.89 -0.68 -31.28
N GLY A 187 -4.93 -0.73 -30.35
CA GLY A 187 -4.30 0.46 -29.76
C GLY A 187 -5.12 1.14 -28.66
N ASN A 188 -6.27 0.59 -28.26
CA ASN A 188 -7.14 1.18 -27.25
C ASN A 188 -7.34 0.27 -26.03
N ILE A 189 -7.27 0.88 -24.83
CA ILE A 189 -7.69 0.29 -23.57
C ILE A 189 -8.66 1.26 -22.86
N ILE A 190 -9.77 0.78 -22.32
CA ILE A 190 -10.71 1.56 -21.52
C ILE A 190 -10.89 0.90 -20.15
N ASN A 191 -11.11 1.67 -19.09
CA ASN A 191 -11.29 1.13 -17.73
C ASN A 191 -12.69 1.37 -17.15
N VAL A 192 -13.58 2.01 -17.91
CA VAL A 192 -14.99 2.17 -17.56
C VAL A 192 -15.84 2.06 -18.84
N PRO A 193 -17.11 1.63 -18.76
CA PRO A 193 -17.98 1.52 -19.93
C PRO A 193 -18.09 2.84 -20.69
N LYS A 194 -17.83 2.80 -22.00
CA LYS A 194 -17.82 4.00 -22.88
C LYS A 194 -16.86 5.10 -22.39
N GLY A 195 -15.86 4.74 -21.60
CA GLY A 195 -14.83 5.65 -21.09
C GLY A 195 -13.83 6.07 -22.17
N PRO A 196 -12.96 7.05 -21.85
CA PRO A 196 -11.87 7.43 -22.71
C PRO A 196 -10.82 6.32 -22.81
N ASP A 197 -9.96 6.41 -23.83
CA ASP A 197 -8.73 5.62 -23.87
C ASP A 197 -7.82 5.95 -22.68
N VAL A 198 -7.35 4.92 -21.99
CA VAL A 198 -6.40 5.05 -20.87
C VAL A 198 -5.00 4.55 -21.24
N TYR A 199 -4.81 3.97 -22.43
CA TYR A 199 -3.54 3.38 -22.86
C TYR A 199 -2.53 4.40 -23.39
N SER A 200 -3.02 5.41 -24.13
CA SER A 200 -2.16 6.38 -24.80
C SER A 200 -1.25 7.12 -23.81
N GLY A 201 0.05 7.18 -24.14
CA GLY A 201 1.06 7.87 -23.35
C GLY A 201 1.54 7.11 -22.10
N VAL A 202 1.02 5.91 -21.79
CA VAL A 202 1.48 5.13 -20.63
C VAL A 202 2.93 4.65 -20.85
N PRO A 203 3.89 4.95 -19.93
CA PRO A 203 5.26 4.47 -20.00
C PRO A 203 5.36 2.94 -20.08
N LYS A 204 6.36 2.45 -20.81
CA LYS A 204 6.65 1.02 -21.00
C LYS A 204 7.95 0.64 -20.29
N ASP A 205 8.10 1.02 -19.02
CA ASP A 205 9.37 0.83 -18.29
C ASP A 205 9.72 -0.67 -18.16
N TYR A 206 8.73 -1.50 -17.83
CA TYR A 206 8.83 -2.95 -17.78
C TYR A 206 7.61 -3.58 -18.47
N THR A 207 7.86 -4.34 -19.53
CA THR A 207 6.84 -5.08 -20.30
C THR A 207 7.28 -6.51 -20.56
N GLY A 208 6.32 -7.36 -20.96
CA GLY A 208 6.54 -8.80 -21.15
C GLY A 208 7.19 -9.46 -19.94
N GLU A 209 8.21 -10.28 -20.22
CA GLU A 209 9.00 -11.02 -19.22
C GLU A 209 9.71 -10.15 -18.17
N HIS A 210 9.84 -8.84 -18.41
CA HIS A 210 10.44 -7.94 -17.43
C HIS A 210 9.48 -7.57 -16.29
N VAL A 211 8.20 -7.90 -16.40
CA VAL A 211 7.21 -7.76 -15.34
C VAL A 211 7.36 -8.95 -14.40
N SER A 212 8.15 -8.79 -13.34
CA SER A 212 8.45 -9.86 -12.38
C SER A 212 8.60 -9.32 -10.96
N ALA A 213 8.38 -10.19 -9.97
CA ALA A 213 8.53 -9.85 -8.56
C ALA A 213 9.95 -9.35 -8.24
N ALA A 214 10.97 -10.00 -8.82
CA ALA A 214 12.36 -9.62 -8.64
C ALA A 214 12.66 -8.19 -9.17
N ASN A 215 12.19 -7.87 -10.37
CA ASN A 215 12.34 -6.53 -10.93
C ASN A 215 11.53 -5.51 -10.14
N PHE A 216 10.29 -5.83 -9.74
CA PHE A 216 9.45 -4.95 -8.92
C PHE A 216 10.14 -4.54 -7.61
N LEU A 217 10.67 -5.52 -6.87
CA LEU A 217 11.39 -5.28 -5.62
C LEU A 217 12.70 -4.50 -5.86
N ALA A 218 13.40 -4.75 -6.96
CA ALA A 218 14.62 -4.01 -7.32
C ALA A 218 14.30 -2.55 -7.71
N VAL A 219 13.22 -2.31 -8.46
CA VAL A 219 12.71 -0.97 -8.81
C VAL A 219 12.41 -0.19 -7.54
N LEU A 220 11.68 -0.83 -6.62
CA LEU A 220 11.28 -0.22 -5.36
C LEU A 220 12.48 0.19 -4.51
N ARG A 221 13.51 -0.67 -4.41
CA ARG A 221 14.77 -0.35 -3.70
C ARG A 221 15.66 0.68 -4.40
N GLY A 222 15.38 1.00 -5.66
CA GLY A 222 16.26 1.83 -6.49
C GLY A 222 17.53 1.10 -6.95
N ASP A 223 17.51 -0.24 -6.97
CA ASP A 223 18.68 -1.06 -7.32
C ASP A 223 18.82 -1.21 -8.84
N SER A 224 19.46 -0.21 -9.45
CA SER A 224 19.77 -0.23 -10.88
C SER A 224 20.75 -1.35 -11.27
N GLN A 225 21.53 -1.90 -10.33
CA GLN A 225 22.49 -2.96 -10.63
C GLN A 225 21.79 -4.31 -10.77
N ALA A 226 20.83 -4.62 -9.90
CA ALA A 226 20.03 -5.84 -9.98
C ALA A 226 19.28 -5.95 -11.32
N ILE A 227 18.85 -4.83 -11.89
CA ILE A 227 18.07 -4.79 -13.14
C ILE A 227 18.97 -4.70 -14.38
N ARG A 228 20.30 -4.55 -14.22
CA ARG A 228 21.20 -4.33 -15.36
C ARG A 228 21.15 -5.44 -16.41
N LYS A 229 20.85 -6.68 -15.99
CA LYS A 229 20.66 -7.84 -16.88
C LYS A 229 19.42 -7.69 -17.79
N SER A 230 18.43 -6.92 -17.34
CA SER A 230 17.22 -6.54 -18.09
C SER A 230 17.39 -5.25 -18.90
N GLY A 231 18.62 -4.71 -18.99
CA GLY A 231 18.92 -3.44 -19.66
C GLY A 231 18.95 -2.23 -18.73
N ARG A 232 19.23 -1.04 -19.29
CA ARG A 232 19.12 0.23 -18.54
C ARG A 232 17.65 0.60 -18.41
N LYS A 233 17.01 0.21 -17.31
CA LYS A 233 15.60 0.51 -17.01
C LYS A 233 15.46 1.53 -15.89
N LYS A 234 14.30 2.21 -15.86
CA LYS A 234 13.95 3.20 -14.83
C LYS A 234 13.76 2.51 -13.48
N VAL A 235 14.22 3.12 -12.40
CA VAL A 235 13.99 2.67 -11.01
C VAL A 235 13.62 3.87 -10.15
N ILE A 236 13.02 3.62 -8.98
CA ILE A 236 12.76 4.69 -8.01
C ILE A 236 14.08 5.23 -7.49
N LYS A 237 14.21 6.57 -7.45
CA LYS A 237 15.38 7.26 -6.90
C LYS A 237 14.96 8.21 -5.78
N SER A 238 14.11 7.72 -4.89
CA SER A 238 13.59 8.45 -3.74
C SER A 238 14.66 8.75 -2.70
N ARG A 239 14.47 9.85 -1.98
CA ARG A 239 15.29 10.29 -0.86
C ARG A 239 14.43 10.40 0.40
N ALA A 240 15.06 10.68 1.53
CA ALA A 240 14.40 10.75 2.85
C ALA A 240 13.19 11.69 2.95
N ASN A 241 13.10 12.71 2.08
CA ASN A 241 11.99 13.66 2.06
C ASN A 241 10.92 13.33 1.00
N ASP A 242 11.18 12.37 0.11
CA ASP A 242 10.28 12.02 -0.99
C ASP A 242 9.22 11.02 -0.51
N SER A 243 8.03 11.04 -1.11
CA SER A 243 7.01 10.01 -0.91
C SER A 243 7.05 8.95 -2.00
N ILE A 244 6.55 7.76 -1.68
CA ILE A 244 6.38 6.66 -2.63
C ILE A 244 4.92 6.20 -2.57
N PHE A 245 4.27 6.09 -3.72
CA PHE A 245 2.96 5.47 -3.87
C PHE A 245 3.09 4.21 -4.73
N ILE A 246 2.63 3.08 -4.22
CA ILE A 246 2.66 1.79 -4.91
C ILE A 246 1.22 1.41 -5.22
N TYR A 247 0.96 1.02 -6.45
CA TYR A 247 -0.31 0.42 -6.84
C TYR A 247 -0.07 -0.91 -7.57
N LEU A 248 -0.69 -1.96 -7.04
CA LEU A 248 -0.63 -3.32 -7.54
C LEU A 248 -2.06 -3.76 -7.92
N SER A 249 -2.24 -4.29 -9.12
CA SER A 249 -3.50 -4.89 -9.58
C SER A 249 -3.24 -6.23 -10.24
N ASP A 250 -3.73 -7.31 -9.63
CA ASP A 250 -3.74 -8.65 -10.20
C ASP A 250 -4.58 -9.66 -9.39
N HIS A 251 -4.44 -10.96 -9.70
CA HIS A 251 -4.75 -12.08 -8.82
C HIS A 251 -3.83 -12.15 -7.60
N GLY A 252 -4.36 -12.74 -6.54
CA GLY A 252 -3.60 -13.02 -5.33
C GLY A 252 -4.09 -14.29 -4.63
N GLY A 253 -3.40 -14.63 -3.57
CA GLY A 253 -3.68 -15.75 -2.67
C GLY A 253 -3.12 -15.43 -1.29
N HIS A 254 -3.35 -16.30 -0.32
CA HIS A 254 -2.83 -16.08 1.04
C HIS A 254 -1.30 -15.89 1.01
N GLY A 255 -0.84 -14.71 1.40
CA GLY A 255 0.57 -14.31 1.44
C GLY A 255 1.25 -14.20 0.06
N ILE A 256 0.50 -14.19 -1.04
CA ILE A 256 1.06 -14.09 -2.40
C ILE A 256 0.32 -13.09 -3.30
N PHE A 257 1.09 -12.42 -4.16
CA PHE A 257 0.60 -11.62 -5.28
C PHE A 257 1.27 -12.14 -6.56
N HIS A 258 0.48 -12.32 -7.64
CA HIS A 258 1.01 -12.88 -8.88
C HIS A 258 1.72 -11.82 -9.74
N PHE A 259 2.77 -12.27 -10.41
CA PHE A 259 3.36 -11.62 -11.57
C PHE A 259 3.28 -12.60 -12.76
N PRO A 260 3.40 -12.16 -14.01
CA PRO A 260 3.04 -13.00 -15.16
C PRO A 260 3.81 -14.31 -15.27
N ASN A 261 5.05 -14.36 -14.76
CA ASN A 261 5.90 -15.55 -14.72
C ASN A 261 6.69 -15.66 -13.39
N SER A 262 6.18 -15.09 -12.30
CA SER A 262 6.81 -15.17 -10.97
C SER A 262 5.80 -14.84 -9.87
N THR A 263 6.12 -15.13 -8.62
CA THR A 263 5.26 -14.81 -7.47
C THR A 263 5.95 -13.81 -6.54
N LEU A 264 5.24 -12.78 -6.10
CA LEU A 264 5.68 -11.88 -5.04
C LEU A 264 5.11 -12.38 -3.71
N TYR A 265 5.98 -12.78 -2.79
CA TYR A 265 5.57 -13.21 -1.45
C TYR A 265 5.45 -12.05 -0.48
N ALA A 266 4.45 -12.10 0.41
CA ALA A 266 4.23 -11.10 1.46
C ALA A 266 5.49 -10.85 2.28
N HIS A 267 6.20 -11.92 2.69
CA HIS A 267 7.48 -11.84 3.37
C HIS A 267 8.47 -10.89 2.69
N GLU A 268 8.65 -11.03 1.36
CA GLU A 268 9.65 -10.26 0.62
C GLU A 268 9.25 -8.80 0.44
N LEU A 269 7.96 -8.53 0.24
CA LEU A 269 7.42 -7.18 0.19
C LEU A 269 7.61 -6.47 1.53
N ILE A 270 7.16 -7.11 2.61
CA ILE A 270 7.22 -6.57 3.98
C ILE A 270 8.67 -6.30 4.40
N ASP A 271 9.59 -7.24 4.14
CA ASP A 271 11.00 -7.06 4.48
C ASP A 271 11.66 -5.95 3.67
N THR A 272 11.36 -5.86 2.37
CA THR A 272 11.86 -4.78 1.50
C THR A 272 11.41 -3.42 2.03
N VAL A 273 10.12 -3.29 2.36
CA VAL A 273 9.55 -2.04 2.90
C VAL A 273 10.15 -1.70 4.27
N LYS A 274 10.29 -2.68 5.16
CA LYS A 274 10.94 -2.50 6.48
C LYS A 274 12.39 -2.06 6.33
N GLU A 275 13.15 -2.65 5.42
CA GLU A 275 14.53 -2.28 5.12
C GLU A 275 14.63 -0.83 4.59
N MET A 276 13.82 -0.48 3.60
CA MET A 276 13.80 0.88 3.04
C MET A 276 13.42 1.94 4.07
N SER A 277 12.46 1.63 4.95
CA SER A 277 12.07 2.49 6.07
C SER A 277 13.24 2.72 7.04
N ARG A 278 13.95 1.65 7.43
CA ARG A 278 15.16 1.74 8.28
C ARG A 278 16.29 2.55 7.63
N LYS A 279 16.44 2.43 6.31
CA LYS A 279 17.42 3.19 5.52
C LYS A 279 17.01 4.63 5.24
N GLY A 280 15.80 5.05 5.63
CA GLY A 280 15.29 6.40 5.40
C GLY A 280 15.17 6.74 3.91
N GLN A 281 14.76 5.79 3.07
CA GLN A 281 14.64 5.99 1.62
C GLN A 281 13.38 6.75 1.19
N PHE A 282 12.49 7.09 2.12
CA PHE A 282 11.26 7.86 1.90
C PHE A 282 10.78 8.54 3.19
N SER A 283 9.92 9.55 3.05
CA SER A 283 9.21 10.22 4.15
C SER A 283 7.92 9.50 4.51
N GLU A 284 7.12 9.15 3.50
CA GLU A 284 5.91 8.34 3.58
C GLU A 284 5.83 7.38 2.39
N MET A 285 5.24 6.21 2.62
CA MET A 285 4.90 5.25 1.58
C MET A 285 3.43 4.87 1.71
N VAL A 286 2.70 4.87 0.58
CA VAL A 286 1.32 4.37 0.50
C VAL A 286 1.25 3.21 -0.48
N ILE A 287 0.61 2.11 -0.10
CA ILE A 287 0.46 0.91 -0.94
C ILE A 287 -1.02 0.61 -1.14
N TYR A 288 -1.51 0.67 -2.38
CA TYR A 288 -2.85 0.20 -2.75
C TYR A 288 -2.72 -1.14 -3.47
N MET A 289 -3.45 -2.15 -3.01
CA MET A 289 -3.38 -3.50 -3.55
C MET A 289 -4.77 -4.03 -3.91
N GLU A 290 -4.99 -4.19 -5.21
CA GLU A 290 -6.11 -4.91 -5.81
C GLU A 290 -5.68 -6.35 -6.08
N ALA A 291 -6.18 -7.27 -5.25
CA ALA A 291 -5.99 -8.71 -5.39
C ALA A 291 -6.93 -9.47 -4.45
N CYS A 292 -7.23 -10.72 -4.78
CA CYS A 292 -7.79 -11.66 -3.80
C CYS A 292 -6.80 -11.82 -2.64
N HIS A 293 -7.28 -11.91 -1.40
CA HIS A 293 -6.45 -12.05 -0.20
C HIS A 293 -5.46 -10.90 0.02
N ALA A 294 -5.69 -9.72 -0.57
CA ALA A 294 -4.75 -8.60 -0.49
C ALA A 294 -4.41 -8.19 0.95
N GLY A 295 -5.32 -8.38 1.91
CA GLY A 295 -5.03 -8.17 3.34
C GLY A 295 -3.84 -8.99 3.85
N SER A 296 -3.75 -10.26 3.44
CA SER A 296 -2.69 -11.19 3.86
C SER A 296 -1.27 -10.79 3.39
N MET A 297 -1.18 -9.88 2.41
CA MET A 297 0.09 -9.31 1.96
C MET A 297 0.59 -8.18 2.87
N LEU A 298 -0.30 -7.63 3.71
CA LEU A 298 -0.12 -6.34 4.39
C LEU A 298 -0.32 -6.42 5.92
N ASP A 299 -0.87 -7.51 6.45
CA ASP A 299 -1.16 -7.68 7.89
C ASP A 299 0.06 -7.43 8.79
N GLU A 300 1.25 -7.86 8.34
CA GLU A 300 2.52 -7.74 9.07
C GLU A 300 3.23 -6.37 8.89
N LEU A 301 2.52 -5.38 8.33
CA LEU A 301 3.04 -4.01 8.24
C LEU A 301 3.11 -3.36 9.63
N PRO A 302 4.27 -2.79 10.02
CA PRO A 302 4.42 -2.19 11.34
C PRO A 302 3.54 -0.95 11.51
N ARG A 303 2.73 -0.92 12.58
CA ARG A 303 1.82 0.19 12.92
C ARG A 303 2.53 1.54 13.14
N PHE A 304 3.75 1.53 13.65
CA PHE A 304 4.56 2.74 13.91
C PHE A 304 5.57 3.06 12.78
N SER A 305 5.26 2.64 11.55
CA SER A 305 6.12 2.87 10.39
C SER A 305 5.77 4.16 9.64
N LYS A 306 6.52 4.47 8.58
CA LYS A 306 6.21 5.53 7.62
C LYS A 306 5.31 5.03 6.48
N VAL A 307 4.64 3.90 6.67
CA VAL A 307 3.95 3.16 5.61
C VAL A 307 2.48 3.02 5.98
N TYR A 308 1.61 3.34 5.04
CA TYR A 308 0.19 3.07 5.10
C TYR A 308 -0.21 2.22 3.90
N ALA A 309 -1.15 1.31 4.07
CA ALA A 309 -1.60 0.49 2.95
C ALA A 309 -3.09 0.28 2.98
N VAL A 310 -3.67 0.03 1.81
CA VAL A 310 -5.07 -0.31 1.60
C VAL A 310 -5.13 -1.57 0.74
N ALA A 311 -5.81 -2.58 1.25
CA ALA A 311 -6.15 -3.80 0.53
C ALA A 311 -7.58 -3.70 0.00
N ALA A 312 -7.80 -4.27 -1.19
CA ALA A 312 -9.13 -4.40 -1.78
C ALA A 312 -10.08 -5.27 -0.94
N CYS A 313 -9.55 -6.27 -0.22
CA CYS A 313 -10.29 -7.25 0.54
C CYS A 313 -9.52 -7.70 1.80
N THR A 314 -10.21 -8.36 2.73
CA THR A 314 -9.60 -9.01 3.90
C THR A 314 -8.68 -10.17 3.52
N PRO A 315 -7.87 -10.71 4.45
CA PRO A 315 -7.07 -11.91 4.20
C PRO A 315 -7.87 -13.13 3.74
N ASP A 316 -9.16 -13.20 4.05
CA ASP A 316 -10.07 -14.33 3.76
C ASP A 316 -11.12 -14.02 2.69
N GLU A 317 -10.96 -12.97 1.90
CA GLU A 317 -11.92 -12.60 0.86
C GLU A 317 -11.26 -12.57 -0.52
N SER A 318 -12.10 -12.69 -1.53
CA SER A 318 -11.71 -12.49 -2.92
C SER A 318 -11.93 -11.03 -3.33
N SER A 319 -11.17 -10.56 -4.33
CA SER A 319 -11.51 -9.33 -5.05
C SER A 319 -12.49 -9.62 -6.18
N TYR A 320 -13.11 -8.57 -6.70
CA TYR A 320 -14.13 -8.66 -7.74
C TYR A 320 -13.78 -7.79 -8.95
N ALA A 321 -13.92 -8.35 -10.14
CA ALA A 321 -13.95 -7.64 -11.40
C ALA A 321 -15.29 -6.93 -11.60
N CYS A 322 -15.35 -5.93 -12.47
CA CYS A 322 -16.59 -5.25 -12.85
C CYS A 322 -16.57 -4.74 -14.30
N PHE A 323 -17.70 -4.20 -14.75
CA PHE A 323 -17.88 -3.62 -16.07
C PHE A 323 -17.64 -4.62 -17.20
N HIS A 324 -18.57 -5.55 -17.43
CA HIS A 324 -18.41 -6.51 -18.52
C HIS A 324 -18.69 -5.84 -19.87
N ASP A 325 -17.65 -5.67 -20.69
CA ASP A 325 -17.79 -5.19 -22.06
C ASP A 325 -18.06 -6.37 -23.00
N LYS A 326 -19.31 -6.48 -23.46
CA LYS A 326 -19.75 -7.56 -24.36
C LYS A 326 -19.03 -7.58 -25.71
N ARG A 327 -18.57 -6.43 -26.23
CA ARG A 327 -17.86 -6.36 -27.52
C ARG A 327 -16.43 -6.88 -27.38
N ARG A 328 -15.78 -6.57 -26.26
CA ARG A 328 -14.45 -7.08 -25.90
C ARG A 328 -14.51 -8.49 -25.31
N ASN A 329 -15.67 -8.92 -24.81
CA ASN A 329 -15.82 -10.09 -23.94
C ASN A 329 -14.78 -10.10 -22.80
N ALA A 330 -14.62 -8.96 -22.15
CA ALA A 330 -13.66 -8.74 -21.08
C ALA A 330 -14.27 -7.84 -20.00
N PHE A 331 -13.80 -7.98 -18.76
CA PHE A 331 -14.08 -7.03 -17.69
C PHE A 331 -13.10 -5.88 -17.79
N LEU A 332 -13.57 -4.65 -17.60
CA LEU A 332 -12.78 -3.44 -17.85
C LEU A 332 -11.98 -2.97 -16.64
N ALA A 333 -12.41 -3.32 -15.42
CA ALA A 333 -11.78 -2.90 -14.17
C ALA A 333 -12.03 -3.91 -13.04
N ASP A 334 -11.43 -3.65 -11.90
CA ASP A 334 -11.75 -4.28 -10.63
C ASP A 334 -12.50 -3.31 -9.70
N VAL A 335 -13.38 -3.83 -8.83
CA VAL A 335 -14.36 -3.06 -8.05
C VAL A 335 -13.68 -2.07 -7.11
N PHE A 336 -12.66 -2.49 -6.36
CA PHE A 336 -11.93 -1.60 -5.47
C PHE A 336 -11.21 -0.52 -6.27
N THR A 337 -10.59 -0.90 -7.38
CA THR A 337 -9.92 0.02 -8.29
C THR A 337 -10.86 1.09 -8.86
N ALA A 338 -12.01 0.66 -9.36
CA ALA A 338 -13.02 1.54 -9.93
C ALA A 338 -13.45 2.62 -8.92
N TYR A 339 -13.66 2.26 -7.66
CA TYR A 339 -14.07 3.21 -6.63
C TYR A 339 -12.97 4.18 -6.18
N TRP A 340 -11.72 3.72 -5.99
CA TRP A 340 -10.68 4.63 -5.53
C TRP A 340 -10.31 5.65 -6.61
N LEU A 341 -10.23 5.22 -7.87
CA LEU A 341 -10.02 6.09 -9.02
C LEU A 341 -11.19 7.06 -9.20
N HIS A 342 -12.43 6.58 -9.09
CA HIS A 342 -13.60 7.44 -9.14
C HIS A 342 -13.58 8.51 -8.05
N HIS A 343 -13.22 8.15 -6.81
CA HIS A 343 -13.10 9.11 -5.72
C HIS A 343 -12.05 10.17 -6.01
N THR A 344 -10.84 9.77 -6.42
CA THR A 344 -9.76 10.69 -6.76
C THR A 344 -10.17 11.67 -7.88
N LYS A 345 -10.92 11.20 -8.88
CA LYS A 345 -11.41 12.04 -9.97
C LYS A 345 -12.56 12.98 -9.55
N SER A 346 -13.41 12.55 -8.62
CA SER A 346 -14.62 13.29 -8.24
C SER A 346 -14.41 14.33 -7.13
N LYS A 347 -13.27 14.31 -6.42
CA LYS A 347 -12.99 15.17 -5.26
C LYS A 347 -11.84 16.14 -5.49
N LYS A 348 -11.78 17.18 -4.65
CA LYS A 348 -10.64 18.10 -4.58
C LYS A 348 -9.57 17.49 -3.67
N LEU A 349 -8.43 17.09 -4.23
CA LEU A 349 -7.37 16.36 -3.51
C LEU A 349 -6.63 17.17 -2.44
N MET A 350 -6.69 18.51 -2.51
CA MET A 350 -6.17 19.42 -1.48
C MET A 350 -6.97 19.39 -0.18
N ILE A 351 -8.21 18.88 -0.22
CA ILE A 351 -9.13 18.88 0.91
C ILE A 351 -9.50 17.46 1.31
N SER A 352 -9.75 16.61 0.31
CA SER A 352 -10.10 15.21 0.53
C SER A 352 -8.89 14.45 1.05
N THR A 353 -9.09 13.73 2.15
CA THR A 353 -8.05 12.95 2.82
C THR A 353 -8.03 11.48 2.37
N PHE A 354 -6.98 10.75 2.76
CA PHE A 354 -6.94 9.29 2.62
C PHE A 354 -8.08 8.62 3.41
N ASP A 355 -8.44 9.15 4.57
CA ASP A 355 -9.60 8.69 5.35
C ASP A 355 -10.92 8.85 4.59
N ASP A 356 -11.14 10.00 3.95
CA ASP A 356 -12.33 10.25 3.14
C ASP A 356 -12.44 9.24 1.99
N GLN A 357 -11.32 8.98 1.30
CA GLN A 357 -11.28 8.00 0.22
C GLN A 357 -11.54 6.58 0.75
N PHE A 358 -10.90 6.19 1.84
CA PHE A 358 -11.09 4.86 2.43
C PHE A 358 -12.54 4.64 2.88
N LYS A 359 -13.14 5.62 3.56
CA LYS A 359 -14.56 5.59 3.95
C LYS A 359 -15.49 5.55 2.74
N TYR A 360 -15.15 6.28 1.67
CA TYR A 360 -15.91 6.22 0.42
C TYR A 360 -15.87 4.82 -0.20
N MET A 361 -14.67 4.24 -0.34
CA MET A 361 -14.49 2.88 -0.90
C MET A 361 -15.24 1.85 -0.06
N LYS A 362 -14.99 1.82 1.25
CA LYS A 362 -15.62 0.85 2.16
C LYS A 362 -17.15 0.91 2.08
N ARG A 363 -17.73 2.12 2.13
CA ARG A 363 -19.17 2.30 2.00
C ARG A 363 -19.68 1.83 0.64
N LYS A 364 -19.04 2.23 -0.46
CA LYS A 364 -19.50 1.92 -1.81
C LYS A 364 -19.38 0.43 -2.15
N VAL A 365 -18.33 -0.24 -1.70
CA VAL A 365 -18.19 -1.69 -1.84
C VAL A 365 -19.25 -2.42 -1.01
N GLN A 366 -19.57 -1.95 0.20
CA GLN A 366 -20.63 -2.53 1.03
C GLN A 366 -22.04 -2.35 0.45
N GLU A 367 -22.36 -1.15 -0.07
CA GLU A 367 -23.61 -0.89 -0.80
C GLU A 367 -23.75 -1.86 -1.98
N ASN A 368 -22.69 -1.99 -2.78
CA ASN A 368 -22.64 -2.91 -3.92
C ASN A 368 -22.70 -4.39 -3.50
N GLY A 369 -22.10 -4.76 -2.37
CA GLY A 369 -22.20 -6.09 -1.78
C GLY A 369 -23.62 -6.53 -1.50
N THR A 370 -24.47 -5.60 -1.07
CA THR A 370 -25.89 -5.87 -0.80
C THR A 370 -26.68 -6.05 -2.10
N GLU A 371 -26.37 -5.30 -3.14
CA GLU A 371 -27.10 -5.27 -4.41
C GLU A 371 -26.64 -6.36 -5.40
N LEU A 372 -25.34 -6.67 -5.44
CA LEU A 372 -24.73 -7.60 -6.40
C LEU A 372 -24.19 -8.90 -5.77
N GLY A 373 -24.37 -9.12 -4.45
CA GLY A 373 -23.90 -10.34 -3.78
C GLY A 373 -22.38 -10.43 -3.65
N VAL A 374 -21.71 -9.29 -3.55
CA VAL A 374 -20.25 -9.17 -3.43
C VAL A 374 -19.84 -9.26 -1.95
N SER A 375 -18.98 -10.21 -1.60
CA SER A 375 -18.38 -10.31 -0.26
C SER A 375 -16.94 -9.80 -0.31
N GLN A 376 -16.79 -8.49 -0.41
CA GLN A 376 -15.49 -7.81 -0.46
C GLN A 376 -15.45 -6.70 0.60
N THR A 377 -14.44 -6.72 1.46
CA THR A 377 -14.27 -5.70 2.50
C THR A 377 -12.92 -5.01 2.39
N PRO A 378 -12.84 -3.76 1.91
CA PRO A 378 -11.60 -3.01 1.90
C PRO A 378 -11.02 -2.83 3.30
N CYS A 379 -9.73 -3.08 3.46
CA CYS A 379 -9.00 -2.99 4.71
C CYS A 379 -7.83 -2.02 4.61
N HIS A 380 -7.37 -1.48 5.74
CA HIS A 380 -6.19 -0.63 5.76
C HIS A 380 -5.22 -1.04 6.87
N TYR A 381 -3.94 -0.78 6.65
CA TYR A 381 -2.82 -1.31 7.43
C TYR A 381 -1.74 -0.26 7.67
N GLY A 382 -0.83 -0.55 8.61
CA GLY A 382 0.30 0.32 8.92
C GLY A 382 -0.06 1.57 9.71
N ASN A 383 0.55 2.70 9.37
CA ASN A 383 0.47 3.94 10.12
C ASN A 383 -0.79 4.75 9.77
N ALA A 384 -1.78 4.67 10.66
CA ALA A 384 -3.05 5.39 10.54
C ALA A 384 -2.91 6.93 10.53
N ALA A 385 -1.78 7.51 10.95
CA ALA A 385 -1.59 8.97 10.87
C ALA A 385 -1.66 9.50 9.42
N ILE A 386 -1.30 8.67 8.44
CA ILE A 386 -1.38 9.01 7.00
C ILE A 386 -2.84 9.21 6.54
N LEU A 387 -3.81 8.59 7.21
CA LEU A 387 -5.24 8.76 6.89
C LEU A 387 -5.68 10.22 6.92
N HIS A 388 -5.07 11.04 7.80
CA HIS A 388 -5.41 12.45 7.96
C HIS A 388 -4.73 13.37 6.93
N LEU A 389 -3.83 12.84 6.11
CA LEU A 389 -3.18 13.63 5.06
C LEU A 389 -4.15 13.87 3.89
N PRO A 390 -4.16 15.08 3.31
CA PRO A 390 -4.81 15.32 2.03
C PRO A 390 -4.21 14.39 0.95
N LEU A 391 -5.06 13.90 0.05
CA LEU A 391 -4.63 13.04 -1.06
C LEU A 391 -3.54 13.70 -1.93
N SER A 392 -3.58 15.04 -2.05
CA SER A 392 -2.61 15.83 -2.81
C SER A 392 -1.16 15.71 -2.34
N GLU A 393 -0.92 15.34 -1.08
CA GLU A 393 0.43 15.13 -0.54
C GLU A 393 1.17 14.00 -1.26
N LEU A 394 0.43 13.00 -1.76
CA LEU A 394 0.99 11.85 -2.46
C LEU A 394 0.50 11.66 -3.89
N LEU A 395 -0.70 12.12 -4.25
CA LEU A 395 -1.31 11.89 -5.57
C LEU A 395 -1.24 13.10 -6.51
N GLY A 396 -0.55 14.16 -6.11
CA GLY A 396 -0.44 15.41 -6.87
C GLY A 396 -1.74 16.23 -6.90
N CYS A 397 -1.79 17.21 -7.79
CA CYS A 397 -2.89 18.16 -7.89
C CYS A 397 -3.25 18.48 -9.34
N SER A 398 -4.42 18.02 -9.77
CA SER A 398 -4.98 18.38 -11.07
C SER A 398 -5.29 19.87 -11.19
N SER A 399 -5.09 20.41 -12.40
CA SER A 399 -5.54 21.76 -12.76
C SER A 399 -7.07 21.87 -12.76
N GLU A 400 -7.60 23.10 -12.70
CA GLU A 400 -9.06 23.34 -12.72
C GLU A 400 -9.73 22.81 -14.00
N ARG A 401 -9.00 22.77 -15.13
CA ARG A 401 -9.47 22.18 -16.38
C ARG A 401 -9.67 20.68 -16.24
N VAL A 402 -8.63 19.96 -15.79
CA VAL A 402 -8.66 18.52 -15.58
C VAL A 402 -9.78 18.13 -14.61
N ARG A 403 -9.96 18.88 -13.51
CA ARG A 403 -11.04 18.62 -12.55
C ARG A 403 -12.44 18.74 -13.18
N ARG A 404 -12.65 19.67 -14.12
CA ARG A 404 -13.92 19.78 -14.85
C ARG A 404 -14.15 18.58 -15.76
N GLU A 405 -13.12 18.14 -16.47
CA GLU A 405 -13.15 16.95 -17.32
C GLU A 405 -13.45 15.70 -16.47
N TYR A 406 -12.76 15.50 -15.35
CA TYR A 406 -13.05 14.44 -14.39
C TYR A 406 -14.49 14.47 -13.88
N LYS A 407 -14.97 15.63 -13.43
CA LYS A 407 -16.34 15.76 -12.95
C LYS A 407 -17.36 15.40 -14.01
N SER A 408 -17.07 15.65 -15.29
CA SER A 408 -17.94 15.25 -16.41
C SER A 408 -17.91 13.73 -16.65
N GLN A 409 -16.74 13.10 -16.62
CA GLN A 409 -16.55 11.66 -16.82
C GLN A 409 -17.09 10.83 -15.65
N SER A 410 -17.05 11.38 -14.43
CA SER A 410 -17.56 10.73 -13.22
C SER A 410 -19.08 10.87 -13.04
N ARG A 411 -19.80 11.52 -13.97
CA ARG A 411 -21.27 11.58 -13.91
C ARG A 411 -21.86 10.19 -14.14
N ASN A 412 -22.85 9.83 -13.33
CA ASN A 412 -23.57 8.55 -13.44
C ASN A 412 -22.65 7.32 -13.35
N PHE A 413 -21.53 7.44 -12.63
CA PHE A 413 -20.68 6.29 -12.35
C PHE A 413 -21.39 5.35 -11.38
N GLU A 414 -21.57 4.11 -11.83
CA GLU A 414 -22.18 3.03 -11.07
C GLU A 414 -21.48 1.75 -11.47
N VAL A 415 -20.98 1.01 -10.48
CA VAL A 415 -20.32 -0.28 -10.70
C VAL A 415 -21.39 -1.34 -10.95
N ASN A 416 -21.21 -2.11 -12.02
CA ASN A 416 -22.10 -3.20 -12.41
C ASN A 416 -21.28 -4.42 -12.86
N ASP A 417 -21.98 -5.52 -13.16
CA ASP A 417 -21.38 -6.78 -13.61
C ASP A 417 -20.29 -7.28 -12.66
N ALA A 418 -20.49 -7.13 -11.34
CA ALA A 418 -19.48 -7.56 -10.38
C ALA A 418 -19.36 -9.09 -10.38
N VAL A 419 -18.13 -9.59 -10.52
CA VAL A 419 -17.83 -11.02 -10.56
C VAL A 419 -16.55 -11.28 -9.77
N GLU A 420 -16.56 -12.30 -8.91
CA GLU A 420 -15.37 -12.74 -8.20
C GLU A 420 -14.22 -13.05 -9.18
N SER A 421 -13.04 -12.48 -8.93
CA SER A 421 -11.88 -12.54 -9.85
C SER A 421 -11.51 -13.95 -10.31
N ALA A 422 -11.68 -14.96 -9.45
CA ALA A 422 -11.41 -16.36 -9.78
C ALA A 422 -12.39 -16.96 -10.81
N ASN A 423 -13.59 -16.41 -10.94
CA ASN A 423 -14.63 -16.89 -11.85
C ASN A 423 -14.57 -16.22 -13.23
N VAL A 424 -13.88 -15.09 -13.36
CA VAL A 424 -13.76 -14.34 -14.62
C VAL A 424 -13.27 -15.19 -15.80
N PRO A 425 -12.19 -15.99 -15.69
CA PRO A 425 -11.71 -16.80 -16.81
C PRO A 425 -12.75 -17.83 -17.28
N LEU A 426 -13.48 -18.44 -16.34
CA LEU A 426 -14.52 -19.41 -16.64
C LEU A 426 -15.68 -18.74 -17.40
N LEU A 427 -16.14 -17.57 -16.94
CA LEU A 427 -17.21 -16.83 -17.62
C LEU A 427 -16.82 -16.36 -19.01
N ILE A 428 -15.59 -15.84 -19.18
CA ILE A 428 -15.09 -15.43 -20.51
C ILE A 428 -15.04 -16.63 -21.44
N GLN A 429 -14.56 -17.78 -20.95
CA GLN A 429 -14.49 -19.02 -21.73
C GLN A 429 -15.88 -19.56 -22.09
N GLU A 430 -16.85 -19.51 -21.17
CA GLU A 430 -18.23 -19.89 -21.45
C GLU A 430 -18.87 -19.00 -22.52
N ASN A 431 -18.62 -17.69 -22.46
CA ASN A 431 -19.06 -16.76 -23.51
C ASN A 431 -18.41 -17.07 -24.86
N ARG A 432 -17.12 -17.41 -24.89
CA ARG A 432 -16.42 -17.86 -26.11
C ARG A 432 -17.09 -19.12 -26.69
N ILE A 433 -17.37 -20.12 -25.86
CA ILE A 433 -18.04 -21.36 -26.30
C ILE A 433 -19.45 -21.08 -26.83
N ARG A 434 -20.23 -20.26 -26.12
CA ARG A 434 -21.62 -19.92 -26.47
C ARG A 434 -21.71 -19.17 -27.80
N ASN A 435 -20.78 -18.25 -28.06
CA ASN A 435 -20.81 -17.38 -29.23
C ASN A 435 -20.08 -17.95 -30.46
N GLU A 436 -19.26 -18.99 -30.29
CA GLU A 436 -18.51 -19.64 -31.38
C GLU A 436 -19.44 -20.42 -32.33
N GLN A 437 -19.44 -20.01 -33.60
CA GLN A 437 -20.25 -20.61 -34.65
C GLN A 437 -19.55 -21.80 -35.31
N ASN A 438 -18.22 -21.82 -35.31
CA ASN A 438 -17.45 -22.93 -35.86
C ASN A 438 -17.46 -24.13 -34.91
N ILE A 439 -18.12 -25.21 -35.31
CA ILE A 439 -18.30 -26.43 -34.49
C ILE A 439 -16.96 -27.01 -34.01
N ARG A 440 -15.91 -27.01 -34.85
CA ARG A 440 -14.59 -27.54 -34.47
C ARG A 440 -13.95 -26.66 -33.41
N ARG A 441 -13.91 -25.34 -33.61
CA ARG A 441 -13.36 -24.40 -32.60
C ARG A 441 -14.13 -24.44 -31.29
N ARG A 442 -15.47 -24.54 -31.34
CA ARG A 442 -16.32 -24.70 -30.15
C ARG A 442 -15.96 -25.98 -29.38
N ALA A 443 -15.77 -27.09 -30.08
CA ALA A 443 -15.33 -28.34 -29.46
C ALA A 443 -13.93 -28.19 -28.82
N ASP A 444 -13.01 -27.45 -29.46
CA ASP A 444 -11.66 -27.19 -28.91
C ASP A 444 -11.73 -26.36 -27.63
N LEU A 445 -12.56 -25.31 -27.61
CA LEU A 445 -12.79 -24.49 -26.42
C LEU A 445 -13.41 -25.29 -25.27
N GLN A 446 -14.34 -26.20 -25.56
CA GLN A 446 -14.94 -27.09 -24.57
C GLN A 446 -13.91 -28.08 -24.01
N ARG A 447 -13.02 -28.62 -24.86
CA ARG A 447 -11.94 -29.51 -24.42
C ARG A 447 -10.99 -28.78 -23.45
N LYS A 448 -10.58 -27.55 -23.76
CA LYS A 448 -9.76 -26.73 -22.87
C LYS A 448 -10.43 -26.48 -21.52
N GLN A 449 -11.72 -26.16 -21.51
CA GLN A 449 -12.47 -25.97 -20.26
C GLN A 449 -12.56 -27.27 -19.43
N ASN A 450 -12.79 -28.41 -20.07
CA ASN A 450 -12.84 -29.71 -19.41
C ASN A 450 -11.47 -30.12 -18.86
N GLU A 451 -10.38 -29.78 -19.58
CA GLU A 451 -9.01 -30.00 -19.14
C GLU A 451 -8.70 -29.21 -17.86
N LEU A 452 -9.06 -27.92 -17.80
CA LEU A 452 -8.90 -27.11 -16.59
C LEU A 452 -9.63 -27.73 -15.39
N LYS A 453 -10.91 -28.11 -15.56
CA LYS A 453 -11.70 -28.77 -14.51
C LYS A 453 -11.07 -30.10 -14.07
N ARG A 454 -10.47 -30.86 -15.00
CA ARG A 454 -9.76 -32.09 -14.68
C ARG A 454 -8.49 -31.80 -13.88
N LYS A 455 -7.67 -30.82 -14.28
CA LYS A 455 -6.45 -30.42 -13.56
C LYS A 455 -6.79 -29.95 -12.14
N GLN A 456 -7.87 -29.18 -11.95
CA GLN A 456 -8.36 -28.79 -10.62
C GLN A 456 -8.69 -30.00 -9.73
N LYS A 457 -9.37 -31.03 -10.26
CA LYS A 457 -9.64 -32.27 -9.50
C LYS A 457 -8.38 -33.06 -9.14
N ILE A 458 -7.38 -33.06 -10.03
CA ILE A 458 -6.06 -33.66 -9.74
C ILE A 458 -5.39 -32.88 -8.61
N MET A 459 -5.52 -31.55 -8.61
CA MET A 459 -5.00 -30.68 -7.57
C MET A 459 -5.68 -30.90 -6.22
N ASP A 460 -7.00 -31.04 -6.18
CA ASP A 460 -7.75 -31.37 -4.95
C ASP A 460 -7.17 -32.65 -4.30
N LYS A 461 -6.94 -33.68 -5.12
CA LYS A 461 -6.34 -34.95 -4.69
C LYS A 461 -4.90 -34.80 -4.22
N ALA A 462 -4.13 -33.90 -4.83
CA ALA A 462 -2.77 -33.61 -4.39
C ALA A 462 -2.76 -32.98 -3.00
N MET A 463 -3.57 -31.95 -2.79
CA MET A 463 -3.69 -31.27 -1.50
C MET A 463 -4.20 -32.21 -0.41
N GLN A 464 -5.18 -33.06 -0.71
CA GLN A 464 -5.68 -34.05 0.24
C GLN A 464 -4.58 -35.03 0.68
N LYS A 465 -3.76 -35.53 -0.25
CA LYS A 465 -2.66 -36.44 0.07
C LYS A 465 -1.53 -35.77 0.85
N ILE A 466 -1.23 -34.50 0.55
CA ILE A 466 -0.23 -33.73 1.31
C ILE A 466 -0.74 -33.57 2.75
N ALA A 467 -1.98 -33.09 2.92
CA ALA A 467 -2.60 -32.91 4.23
C ALA A 467 -2.59 -34.22 5.06
N GLN A 468 -3.07 -35.32 4.49
CA GLN A 468 -3.09 -36.65 5.13
C GLN A 468 -1.72 -37.15 5.59
N ARG A 469 -0.66 -36.74 4.89
CA ARG A 469 0.71 -37.18 5.19
C ARG A 469 1.40 -36.30 6.22
N CYS A 470 0.97 -35.05 6.33
CA CYS A 470 1.52 -34.06 7.26
C CYS A 470 0.90 -34.13 8.65
N THR A 471 -0.38 -34.46 8.77
CA THR A 471 -1.12 -34.35 10.03
C THR A 471 -1.62 -35.70 10.55
N ALA A 472 -1.59 -35.88 11.87
CA ALA A 472 -1.98 -37.12 12.53
C ALA A 472 -3.49 -37.42 12.45
N ASP A 473 -4.31 -36.39 12.23
CA ASP A 473 -5.77 -36.46 12.11
C ASP A 473 -6.25 -36.84 10.69
N GLY A 474 -5.34 -37.30 9.82
CA GLY A 474 -5.67 -37.67 8.45
C GLY A 474 -5.99 -36.48 7.54
N GLY A 475 -5.49 -35.28 7.86
CA GLY A 475 -5.59 -34.08 7.03
C GLY A 475 -6.79 -33.19 7.34
N SER A 476 -7.64 -33.53 8.31
CA SER A 476 -8.88 -32.80 8.59
C SER A 476 -8.61 -31.33 8.87
N GLN A 477 -7.72 -31.05 9.83
CA GLN A 477 -7.33 -29.72 10.25
C GLN A 477 -6.81 -28.89 9.06
N ALA A 478 -5.82 -29.42 8.35
CA ALA A 478 -5.20 -28.75 7.21
C ALA A 478 -6.19 -28.43 6.07
N LEU A 479 -7.21 -29.26 5.87
CA LEU A 479 -8.21 -29.08 4.81
C LEU A 479 -9.36 -28.15 5.19
N SER A 480 -9.77 -28.13 6.46
CA SER A 480 -10.96 -27.39 6.90
C SER A 480 -10.68 -26.02 7.50
N GLU A 481 -9.52 -25.84 8.14
CA GLU A 481 -9.21 -24.60 8.83
C GLU A 481 -9.03 -23.40 7.87
N ARG A 482 -9.10 -22.21 8.46
CA ARG A 482 -8.88 -20.92 7.82
C ARG A 482 -7.91 -20.12 8.67
N CYS A 483 -6.69 -20.62 8.80
CA CYS A 483 -5.66 -19.95 9.58
C CYS A 483 -5.20 -18.67 8.87
N GLU A 484 -4.96 -17.62 9.65
CA GLU A 484 -4.26 -16.42 9.20
C GLU A 484 -2.78 -16.74 8.91
N ALA A 485 -2.22 -16.18 7.84
CA ALA A 485 -0.84 -16.43 7.45
C ALA A 485 0.13 -15.58 8.28
N THR A 486 0.65 -16.12 9.38
CA THR A 486 1.61 -15.43 10.26
C THR A 486 3.06 -15.84 9.99
N ARG A 487 3.28 -17.09 9.59
CA ARG A 487 4.60 -17.67 9.28
C ARG A 487 4.99 -17.43 7.82
N LEU A 488 5.10 -16.16 7.43
CA LEU A 488 5.24 -15.75 6.02
C LEU A 488 6.51 -16.30 5.34
N TYR A 489 7.63 -16.45 6.07
CA TYR A 489 8.86 -17.03 5.51
C TYR A 489 8.68 -18.53 5.21
N GLU A 490 8.15 -19.28 6.17
CA GLU A 490 7.87 -20.70 6.02
C GLU A 490 6.84 -20.97 4.92
N LEU A 491 5.78 -20.16 4.86
CA LEU A 491 4.79 -20.22 3.80
C LEU A 491 5.45 -20.05 2.44
N LYS A 492 6.36 -19.07 2.27
CA LYS A 492 7.13 -18.91 1.04
C LYS A 492 7.91 -20.18 0.68
N VAL A 493 8.64 -20.77 1.63
CA VAL A 493 9.45 -21.98 1.38
C VAL A 493 8.59 -23.16 0.96
N VAL A 494 7.47 -23.38 1.67
CA VAL A 494 6.50 -24.45 1.36
C VAL A 494 5.85 -24.23 0.00
N ALA A 495 5.39 -23.00 -0.27
CA ALA A 495 4.75 -22.61 -1.52
C ALA A 495 5.71 -22.78 -2.72
N GLU A 496 6.96 -22.33 -2.61
CA GLU A 496 7.96 -22.53 -3.67
C GLU A 496 8.27 -24.01 -3.90
N ARG A 497 8.37 -24.81 -2.83
CA ARG A 497 8.59 -26.25 -2.98
C ARG A 497 7.40 -26.91 -3.67
N PHE A 498 6.19 -26.54 -3.31
CA PHE A 498 4.98 -27.00 -3.97
C PHE A 498 4.99 -26.63 -5.45
N ARG A 499 5.24 -25.37 -5.78
CA ARG A 499 5.24 -24.85 -7.16
C ARG A 499 6.22 -25.59 -8.06
N THR A 500 7.43 -25.83 -7.55
CA THR A 500 8.52 -26.47 -8.30
C THR A 500 8.40 -28.00 -8.39
N THR A 501 7.57 -28.62 -7.55
CA THR A 501 7.50 -30.09 -7.44
C THR A 501 6.15 -30.68 -7.88
N ILE A 502 5.05 -29.99 -7.59
CA ILE A 502 3.69 -30.45 -7.87
C ILE A 502 3.15 -29.79 -9.14
N PHE A 503 3.11 -28.46 -9.14
CA PHE A 503 2.47 -27.71 -10.23
C PHE A 503 2.93 -26.26 -10.26
N ASN A 504 3.46 -25.84 -11.41
CA ASN A 504 3.89 -24.46 -11.61
C ASN A 504 2.68 -23.57 -11.98
N TRP A 505 2.12 -22.88 -10.99
CA TRP A 505 1.01 -21.96 -11.22
C TRP A 505 1.37 -20.71 -12.02
N ASP A 506 2.67 -20.41 -12.21
CA ASP A 506 3.10 -19.30 -13.06
C ASP A 506 2.88 -19.62 -14.56
N GLU A 507 2.83 -20.91 -14.93
CA GLU A 507 2.61 -21.36 -16.32
C GLU A 507 1.12 -21.53 -16.65
N GLU A 508 0.35 -22.10 -15.71
CA GLU A 508 -1.08 -22.35 -15.87
C GLU A 508 -1.85 -21.82 -14.64
N ALA A 509 -2.14 -20.52 -14.67
CA ALA A 509 -2.98 -19.87 -13.67
C ALA A 509 -4.36 -20.57 -13.58
N PHE A 510 -5.01 -20.47 -12.41
CA PHE A 510 -6.36 -21.00 -12.12
C PHE A 510 -6.50 -22.53 -11.94
N VAL A 511 -5.46 -23.33 -12.18
CA VAL A 511 -5.45 -24.73 -11.75
C VAL A 511 -5.34 -24.83 -10.22
N VAL A 512 -4.45 -24.00 -9.65
CA VAL A 512 -4.35 -23.80 -8.21
C VAL A 512 -5.39 -22.77 -7.82
N THR A 513 -6.25 -23.13 -6.87
CA THR A 513 -7.36 -22.31 -6.40
C THR A 513 -7.00 -21.75 -5.03
N ARG A 514 -7.81 -20.80 -4.56
CA ARG A 514 -7.76 -20.28 -3.20
C ARG A 514 -7.72 -21.38 -2.14
N SER A 515 -8.60 -22.39 -2.24
CA SER A 515 -8.71 -23.46 -1.25
C SER A 515 -7.42 -24.27 -1.18
N HIS A 516 -6.73 -24.49 -2.30
CA HIS A 516 -5.44 -25.18 -2.32
C HIS A 516 -4.36 -24.38 -1.58
N LEU A 517 -4.27 -23.07 -1.80
CA LEU A 517 -3.29 -22.23 -1.12
C LEU A 517 -3.56 -22.14 0.39
N GLN A 518 -4.83 -22.10 0.82
CA GLN A 518 -5.19 -22.13 2.23
C GLN A 518 -4.65 -23.38 2.95
N VAL A 519 -4.65 -24.54 2.29
CA VAL A 519 -4.11 -25.76 2.90
C VAL A 519 -2.62 -25.61 3.19
N LEU A 520 -1.86 -24.94 2.32
CA LEU A 520 -0.44 -24.66 2.57
C LEU A 520 -0.23 -23.74 3.77
N VAL A 521 -1.11 -22.72 3.92
CA VAL A 521 -1.11 -21.84 5.09
C VAL A 521 -1.39 -22.66 6.35
N ASN A 522 -2.50 -23.40 6.38
CA ASN A 522 -2.89 -24.20 7.54
C ASN A 522 -1.76 -25.16 7.94
N LEU A 523 -1.12 -25.84 6.99
CA LEU A 523 0.02 -26.71 7.27
C LEU A 523 1.19 -25.99 7.95
N CYS A 524 1.48 -24.75 7.54
CA CYS A 524 2.52 -23.94 8.20
C CYS A 524 2.09 -23.51 9.61
N GLU A 525 0.82 -23.15 9.79
CA GLU A 525 0.27 -22.64 11.06
C GLU A 525 -0.02 -23.75 12.09
N CYS A 526 -0.19 -25.02 11.67
CA CYS A 526 -0.36 -26.17 12.56
C CYS A 526 0.89 -26.55 13.39
N GLY A 527 1.92 -25.68 13.45
CA GLY A 527 3.14 -25.92 14.22
C GLY A 527 4.08 -26.97 13.63
N LEU A 528 3.83 -27.42 12.39
CA LEU A 528 4.68 -28.38 11.70
C LEU A 528 6.03 -27.75 11.30
N GLU A 529 7.06 -28.60 11.27
CA GLU A 529 8.35 -28.24 10.68
C GLU A 529 8.24 -28.17 9.14
N VAL A 530 8.86 -27.15 8.55
CA VAL A 530 8.88 -26.94 7.09
C VAL A 530 9.46 -28.16 6.36
N GLN A 531 10.44 -28.83 6.95
CA GLN A 531 11.06 -30.05 6.41
C GLN A 531 10.04 -31.18 6.25
N SER A 532 9.13 -31.35 7.21
CA SER A 532 8.08 -32.37 7.17
C SER A 532 7.07 -32.09 6.06
N ILE A 533 6.65 -30.82 5.91
CA ILE A 533 5.71 -30.40 4.87
C ILE A 533 6.33 -30.58 3.48
N THR A 534 7.57 -30.12 3.30
CA THR A 534 8.29 -30.22 2.02
C THR A 534 8.59 -31.66 1.62
N ALA A 535 8.90 -32.55 2.58
CA ALA A 535 9.05 -33.98 2.32
C ALA A 535 7.72 -34.64 1.90
N ALA A 536 6.59 -34.22 2.45
CA ALA A 536 5.27 -34.69 2.02
C ALA A 536 4.94 -34.22 0.59
N ILE A 537 5.24 -32.96 0.26
CA ILE A 537 5.13 -32.40 -1.09
C ILE A 537 5.95 -33.25 -2.08
N ASP A 538 7.22 -33.55 -1.77
CA ASP A 538 8.10 -34.35 -2.62
C ASP A 538 7.55 -35.75 -2.87
N TYR A 539 7.09 -36.40 -1.80
CA TYR A 539 6.50 -37.73 -1.89
C TYR A 539 5.27 -37.76 -2.79
N VAL A 540 4.41 -36.74 -2.70
CA VAL A 540 3.19 -36.63 -3.49
C VAL A 540 3.52 -36.27 -4.95
N GLY A 541 4.48 -35.39 -5.20
CA GLY A 541 4.89 -34.98 -6.55
C GLY A 541 5.47 -36.11 -7.39
N GLN A 542 6.11 -37.10 -6.77
CA GLN A 542 6.52 -38.32 -7.47
C GLN A 542 5.36 -39.20 -7.95
N ARG A 543 4.14 -39.00 -7.42
CA ARG A 543 2.98 -39.89 -7.58
C ARG A 543 1.77 -39.24 -8.26
N ILE A 544 1.81 -37.94 -8.50
CA ILE A 544 0.76 -37.20 -9.19
C ILE A 544 1.33 -36.61 -10.47
N ARG A 545 0.55 -36.73 -11.56
CA ARG A 545 0.87 -36.16 -12.86
C ARG A 545 -0.37 -35.44 -13.38
N PHE A 546 -0.17 -34.24 -13.92
CA PHE A 546 -1.22 -33.39 -14.47
C PHE A 546 -1.52 -33.72 -15.92
#